data_AF-A0A942CWQ6-F1
#
_entry.id   AF-A0A942CWQ6-F1
#
_cell.length_a   1.000
_cell.length_b   1.000
_cell.length_c   1.000
_cell.angle_alpha   90.00
_cell.angle_beta   90.00
_cell.angle_gamma   90.00
#
_symmetry.space_group_name_H-M   'P 1'
#
loop_
_entity.id
_entity.type
_entity.pdbx_description
1 polymer ?
#
loop_
_entity_poly.entity_id
_entity_poly.type
_entity_poly.pdbx_seq_one_letter_code
_entity_poly.pdbx_strand_id
1 'polypeptide(L)' 'PGGAQPSFDKQFVRDYLERIEWPKTPPGPELPADVVASTRAKYREAYRILTGHELD' A
#
# COMPACT_ATOMS: atom_id res chain seq x y z
N PRO A 1 2.97 -2.45 25.40
CA PRO A 1 2.59 -3.38 24.30
C PRO A 1 2.41 -2.61 22.98
N GLY A 2 3.40 -2.71 22.08
CA GLY A 2 3.35 -2.12 20.74
C GLY A 2 3.07 -3.20 19.71
N GLY A 3 1.84 -3.26 19.22
CA GLY A 3 1.47 -4.09 18.06
C GLY A 3 1.84 -3.39 16.76
N ALA A 4 1.92 -4.15 15.67
CA ALA A 4 2.02 -3.60 14.34
C ALA A 4 0.88 -2.59 14.14
N GLN A 5 1.24 -1.32 13.95
CA GLN A 5 0.26 -0.29 13.63
C GLN A 5 -0.37 -0.67 12.28
N PRO A 6 -1.70 -0.62 12.14
CA PRO A 6 -2.32 -0.83 10.83
C PRO A 6 -1.75 0.23 9.89
N SER A 7 -0.87 -0.20 8.96
CA SER A 7 -0.30 0.73 7.99
C SER A 7 -1.44 1.23 7.11
N PHE A 8 -1.68 2.53 7.22
CA PHE A 8 -2.54 3.28 6.30
C PHE A 8 -1.75 3.74 5.05
N ASP A 9 -0.53 3.23 4.87
CA ASP A 9 0.37 3.59 3.77
C ASP A 9 0.82 2.36 2.96
N LYS A 10 1.86 2.53 2.15
CA LYS A 10 2.34 1.67 1.06
C LYS A 10 2.95 0.34 1.53
N GLN A 11 2.48 -0.24 2.64
CA GLN A 11 3.05 -1.48 3.18
C GLN A 11 2.94 -2.64 2.19
N PHE A 12 1.83 -2.81 1.49
CA PHE A 12 1.69 -3.87 0.46
C PHE A 12 2.72 -3.74 -0.67
N VAL A 13 2.99 -2.51 -1.12
CA VAL A 13 3.99 -2.24 -2.15
C VAL A 13 5.38 -2.52 -1.60
N ARG A 14 5.66 -2.10 -0.35
CA ARG A 14 6.94 -2.37 0.30
C ARG A 14 7.20 -3.87 0.45
N ASP A 15 6.23 -4.60 0.98
CA ASP A 15 6.31 -6.05 1.17
C ASP A 15 6.52 -6.76 -0.16
N TYR A 16 5.82 -6.34 -1.22
CA TYR A 16 6.02 -6.89 -2.55
C TYR A 16 7.44 -6.63 -3.08
N LEU A 17 7.92 -5.39 -2.98
CA LEU A 17 9.26 -5.01 -3.45
C LEU A 17 10.37 -5.73 -2.65
N GLU A 18 10.17 -5.94 -1.35
CA GLU A 18 11.06 -6.74 -0.51
C GLU A 18 11.02 -8.22 -0.90
N ARG A 19 9.84 -8.78 -1.19
CA ARG A 19 9.68 -10.19 -1.60
C ARG A 19 10.41 -10.52 -2.89
N ILE A 20 10.43 -9.59 -3.85
CA ILE A 20 11.15 -9.78 -5.13
C ILE A 20 12.61 -9.31 -5.05
N GLU A 21 13.09 -8.98 -3.85
CA GLU A 21 14.45 -8.50 -3.59
C GLU A 21 14.84 -7.33 -4.51
N TRP A 22 13.91 -6.40 -4.75
CA TRP A 22 14.18 -5.29 -5.65
C TRP A 22 15.32 -4.42 -5.10
N PRO A 23 16.41 -4.19 -5.86
CA PRO A 23 17.59 -3.44 -5.40
C PRO A 23 17.36 -1.93 -5.23
N LYS A 24 16.09 -1.47 -5.30
CA LYS A 24 15.70 -0.05 -5.18
C LYS A 24 16.31 0.85 -6.25
N THR A 25 16.58 0.28 -7.43
CA THR A 25 17.11 1.01 -8.59
C THR A 25 16.03 1.23 -9.65
N PRO A 26 15.94 2.43 -10.25
CA PRO A 26 14.98 2.70 -11.32
C PRO A 26 15.39 2.02 -12.66
N PRO A 27 14.42 1.68 -13.53
CA PRO A 27 12.97 1.74 -13.30
C PRO A 27 12.50 0.68 -12.29
N GLY A 28 11.44 1.01 -11.54
CA GLY A 28 10.82 0.05 -10.62
C GLY A 28 10.08 -1.06 -11.39
N PRO A 29 9.90 -2.24 -10.76
CA PRO A 29 9.16 -3.35 -11.37
C PRO A 29 7.67 -3.01 -11.46
N GLU A 30 6.97 -3.65 -12.40
CA GLU A 30 5.52 -3.60 -12.45
C GLU A 30 4.92 -4.26 -11.21
N LEU A 31 3.91 -3.62 -10.63
CA LEU A 31 3.21 -4.14 -9.47
C LEU A 31 2.06 -5.06 -9.91
N PRO A 32 1.91 -6.25 -9.31
CA PRO A 32 0.77 -7.12 -9.52
C PRO A 32 -0.56 -6.42 -9.19
N ALA A 33 -1.61 -6.79 -9.90
CA ALA A 33 -2.93 -6.17 -9.76
C ALA A 33 -3.50 -6.26 -8.33
N ASP A 34 -3.20 -7.33 -7.59
CA ASP A 34 -3.62 -7.55 -6.21
C ASP A 34 -2.91 -6.58 -5.24
N VAL A 35 -1.62 -6.33 -5.45
CA VAL A 35 -0.84 -5.35 -4.66
C VAL A 35 -1.39 -3.94 -4.90
N VAL A 36 -1.69 -3.60 -6.16
CA VAL A 36 -2.30 -2.31 -6.53
C VAL A 36 -3.69 -2.17 -5.92
N ALA A 37 -4.54 -3.20 -6.02
CA ALA A 37 -5.90 -3.18 -5.49
C ALA A 37 -5.91 -3.03 -3.96
N SER A 38 -5.06 -3.79 -3.25
CA SER A 38 -4.94 -3.74 -1.80
C SER A 38 -4.45 -2.37 -1.32
N THR A 39 -3.45 -1.81 -2.01
CA THR A 39 -2.94 -0.46 -1.73
C THR A 39 -4.02 0.60 -1.96
N ARG A 40 -4.75 0.51 -3.08
CA ARG A 40 -5.85 1.44 -3.39
C ARG A 40 -6.97 1.37 -2.36
N ALA A 41 -7.33 0.17 -1.90
CA ALA A 41 -8.35 -0.03 -0.88
C ALA A 41 -7.98 0.66 0.44
N LYS A 42 -6.71 0.55 0.88
CA LYS A 42 -6.26 1.25 2.08
C LYS A 42 -6.25 2.76 1.96
N TYR A 43 -5.85 3.31 0.81
CA TYR A 43 -5.94 4.75 0.60
C TYR A 43 -7.38 5.26 0.59
N ARG A 44 -8.32 4.51 0.02
CA ARG A 44 -9.74 4.86 0.09
C ARG A 44 -10.29 4.80 1.51
N GLU A 45 -9.90 3.78 2.27
CA GLU A 45 -10.27 3.66 3.67
C GLU A 45 -9.74 4.83 4.50
N ALA A 46 -8.46 5.19 4.30
CA ALA A 46 -7.84 6.36 4.92
C ALA A 46 -8.58 7.65 4.56
N TYR A 47 -8.87 7.84 3.27
CA TYR A 47 -9.61 9.00 2.78
C TYR A 47 -10.98 9.12 3.45
N ARG A 48 -11.74 8.01 3.50
CA ARG A 48 -13.06 7.97 4.13
C ARG A 48 -13.00 8.28 5.62
N ILE A 49 -12.00 7.78 6.33
CA ILE A 49 -11.82 8.06 7.76
C ILE A 49 -11.51 9.54 8.00
N LEU A 50 -10.64 10.13 7.16
CA LEU A 50 -10.17 11.51 7.34
C LEU A 50 -11.19 12.54 6.88
N THR A 51 -11.95 12.25 5.82
CA THR A 51 -12.84 13.21 5.17
C THR A 51 -14.31 12.94 5.43
N GLY A 52 -14.69 11.72 5.82
CA GLY A 52 -16.09 11.29 5.91
C GLY A 52 -16.75 11.05 4.54
N HIS A 53 -16.03 11.19 3.43
CA HIS A 53 -16.53 11.03 2.06
C HIS A 53 -15.98 9.78 1.39
N GLU A 54 -16.70 9.24 0.41
CA GLU A 54 -16.17 8.19 -0.47
C GLU A 54 -15.41 8.80 -1.65
N LEU A 55 -14.40 8.05 -2.13
CA LEU A 55 -13.59 8.43 -3.28
C LEU A 55 -13.95 7.53 -4.47
N ASP A 56 -14.83 8.03 -5.33
CA ASP A 56 -15.25 7.40 -6.59
C ASP A 56 -14.11 7.35 -7.62
#